data_AF-A0A7H0LQD2-F1
#
_entry.id   AF-A0A7H0LQD2-F1
#
_cell.length_a   1.000
_cell.length_b   1.000
_cell.length_c   1.000
_cell.angle_alpha   90.00
_cell.angle_beta   90.00
_cell.angle_gamma   90.00
#
_symmetry.space_group_name_H-M   'P 1'
#
loop_
_entity.id
_entity.type
_entity.pdbx_description
1 polymer ?
#
loop_
_entity_poly.entity_id
_entity_poly.type
_entity_poly.pdbx_seq_one_letter_code
_entity_poly.pdbx_strand_id
1 'polypeptide(L)' 'MDGWRVHRSWWVAADAVEDVRWRRGAGEMRLVGGVMVPVSRTHAPVLKEAGWV' A
#
# COMPACT_ATOMS: atom_id res chain seq x y z
N MET A 1 11.43 -5.76 -10.02
CA MET A 1 9.97 -5.49 -10.03
C MET A 1 9.43 -6.03 -8.73
N ASP A 2 9.47 -5.21 -7.70
CA ASP A 2 9.06 -5.63 -6.37
C ASP A 2 7.56 -5.33 -6.21
N GLY A 3 6.80 -6.34 -5.83
CA GLY A 3 5.37 -6.24 -5.58
C GLY A 3 5.05 -6.75 -4.18
N TRP A 4 4.12 -6.08 -3.51
CA TRP A 4 3.75 -6.40 -2.14
C TRP A 4 2.27 -6.66 -2.00
N ARG A 5 1.94 -7.61 -1.12
CA ARG A 5 0.57 -7.87 -0.71
C ARG A 5 0.16 -6.82 0.34
N VAL A 6 -0.75 -5.93 -0.02
CA VAL A 6 -1.20 -4.85 0.87
C VAL A 6 -2.52 -5.18 1.58
N HIS A 7 -3.25 -6.15 1.05
CA HIS A 7 -4.48 -6.69 1.62
C HIS A 7 -4.60 -8.18 1.30
N ARG A 8 -5.46 -8.91 2.02
CA ARG A 8 -5.68 -10.35 1.78
C ARG A 8 -6.12 -10.68 0.34
N SER A 9 -6.65 -9.71 -0.39
CA SER A 9 -7.11 -9.84 -1.78
C SER A 9 -6.39 -8.92 -2.77
N TRP A 10 -5.31 -8.24 -2.35
CA TRP A 10 -4.65 -7.23 -3.18
C TRP A 10 -3.14 -7.37 -3.16
N TRP A 11 -2.55 -7.28 -4.36
CA TRP A 11 -1.13 -7.15 -4.62
C TRP A 11 -0.88 -5.90 -5.44
N VAL A 12 0.19 -5.18 -5.12
CA VAL A 12 0.53 -3.90 -5.74
C VAL A 12 2.02 -3.89 -6.07
N ALA A 13 2.38 -3.42 -7.26
CA ALA A 13 3.76 -3.18 -7.64
C ALA A 13 4.27 -1.87 -6.99
N ALA A 14 5.48 -1.87 -6.45
CA ALA A 14 6.10 -0.70 -5.82
C ALA A 14 6.10 0.52 -6.74
N ASP A 15 6.47 0.30 -7.99
CA ASP A 15 6.59 1.36 -9.00
C ASP A 15 5.22 1.93 -9.44
N ALA A 16 4.12 1.27 -9.08
CA ALA A 16 2.77 1.72 -9.39
C ALA A 16 2.17 2.60 -8.30
N VAL A 17 2.88 2.86 -7.20
CA VAL A 17 2.36 3.66 -6.07
C VAL A 17 2.67 5.14 -6.26
N GLU A 18 1.64 5.97 -6.16
CA GLU A 18 1.77 7.43 -6.24
C GLU A 18 1.72 8.13 -4.87
N ASP A 19 0.93 7.61 -3.93
CA ASP A 19 0.71 8.22 -2.61
C ASP A 19 0.20 7.16 -1.63
N VAL A 20 0.64 7.20 -0.37
CA VAL A 20 0.05 6.40 0.71
C VAL A 20 -0.47 7.29 1.83
N ARG A 21 -1.69 7.02 2.26
CA ARG A 21 -2.35 7.74 3.35
C ARG A 21 -2.60 6.81 4.51
N TRP A 22 -1.91 7.06 5.60
CA TRP A 22 -2.04 6.27 6.83
C TRP A 22 -3.16 6.79 7.72
N ARG A 23 -3.99 5.89 8.25
CA ARG A 23 -5.08 6.24 9.18
C ARG A 23 -5.31 5.15 10.21
N ARG A 24 -5.14 5.49 11.51
CA ARG A 24 -5.49 4.63 12.66
C ARG A 24 -5.00 3.18 12.52
N GLY A 25 -3.74 3.02 12.12
CA GLY A 25 -3.07 1.73 11.96
C GLY A 25 -3.36 1.00 10.64
N ALA A 26 -4.28 1.49 9.80
CA ALA A 26 -4.48 1.04 8.42
C ALA A 26 -3.94 2.11 7.44
N GLY A 27 -4.07 1.87 6.15
CA GLY A 27 -3.78 2.88 5.13
C GLY A 27 -4.62 2.74 3.88
N GLU A 28 -4.50 3.71 3.00
CA GLU A 28 -5.06 3.68 1.66
C GLU A 28 -3.97 4.16 0.70
N MET A 29 -3.83 3.48 -0.42
CA MET A 29 -2.75 3.72 -1.36
C MET A 29 -3.33 4.10 -2.71
N ARG A 30 -2.84 5.19 -3.27
CA ARG A 30 -3.18 5.63 -4.62
C ARG A 30 -2.17 5.07 -5.59
N LEU A 31 -2.67 4.40 -6.62
CA LEU A 31 -1.86 3.86 -7.70
C LEU A 31 -1.91 4.75 -8.93
N VAL A 32 -0.96 4.51 -9.83
CA VAL A 32 -0.96 5.08 -11.18
C VAL A 32 -2.31 4.85 -11.85
N GLY A 33 -2.88 5.93 -12.40
CA GLY A 33 -4.24 5.91 -12.95
C GLY A 33 -5.35 6.17 -11.93
N GLY A 34 -5.02 6.55 -10.69
CA GLY A 34 -5.98 7.02 -9.69
C GLY A 34 -6.74 5.92 -8.95
N VAL A 35 -6.31 4.67 -9.06
CA VAL A 35 -6.94 3.54 -8.35
C VAL A 35 -6.57 3.63 -6.86
N MET A 36 -7.58 3.60 -5.99
CA MET A 36 -7.38 3.56 -4.54
C MET A 36 -7.45 2.12 -4.03
N VAL A 37 -6.44 1.72 -3.27
CA VAL A 37 -6.31 0.36 -2.72
C VAL A 37 -6.22 0.41 -1.20
N PRO A 38 -7.04 -0.36 -0.47
CA PRO A 38 -6.95 -0.41 0.98
C PRO A 38 -5.70 -1.19 1.43
N VAL A 39 -5.02 -0.65 2.42
CA VAL A 39 -3.92 -1.31 3.13
C VAL A 39 -4.42 -1.77 4.50
N SER A 40 -4.38 -3.08 4.73
CA SER A 40 -4.81 -3.64 6.02
C SER A 40 -3.84 -3.28 7.14
N ARG A 41 -4.34 -3.25 8.39
CA ARG A 41 -3.48 -2.99 9.57
C ARG A 41 -2.37 -4.00 9.75
N THR A 42 -2.60 -5.24 9.34
CA THR A 42 -1.61 -6.31 9.44
C THR A 42 -0.41 -6.08 8.52
N HIS A 43 -0.64 -5.50 7.33
CA HIS A 43 0.42 -5.27 6.34
C HIS A 43 1.02 -3.86 6.44
N ALA A 44 0.34 -2.92 7.11
CA ALA A 44 0.81 -1.53 7.25
C ALA A 44 2.21 -1.39 7.88
N PRO A 45 2.60 -2.11 8.96
CA PRO A 45 3.94 -1.99 9.53
C PRO A 45 5.03 -2.38 8.53
N VAL A 46 4.85 -3.51 7.84
CA VAL A 46 5.81 -4.03 6.85
C VAL A 46 6.00 -3.06 5.68
N LEU A 47 4.91 -2.45 5.20
CA LEU A 47 4.98 -1.47 4.11
C LEU A 47 5.64 -0.16 4.54
N LYS A 48 5.46 0.26 5.79
CA LYS A 48 6.17 1.42 6.36
C LYS A 48 7.67 1.14 6.51
N GLU A 49 8.04 -0.04 6.98
CA GLU A 49 9.45 -0.48 7.05
C GLU A 49 10.08 -0.57 5.66
N ALA A 50 9.31 -0.98 4.66
CA ALA A 50 9.73 -0.99 3.26
C ALA A 50 9.85 0.42 2.64
N GLY A 51 9.52 1.49 3.38
CA GLY A 51 9.65 2.87 2.92
C GLY A 51 8.55 3.34 1.96
N TRP A 52 7.38 2.72 1.99
CA TRP A 52 6.24 3.14 1.16
C TRP A 52 5.56 4.33 1.87
N VAL A 53 5.65 5.52 1.26
CA VAL A 53 5.39 6.83 1.89
C VAL A 53 3.94 7.24 1.79
#